data_AF-A0A2H0IMX0-F1
#
_entry.id   AF-A0A2H0IMX0-F1
#
_cell.length_a   1.000
_cell.length_b   1.000
_cell.length_c   1.000
_cell.angle_alpha   90.00
_cell.angle_beta   90.00
_cell.angle_gamma   90.00
#
_symmetry.space_group_name_H-M   'P 1'
#
loop_
_entity.id
_entity.type
_entity.pdbx_description
1 polymer ?
#
loop_
_entity_poly.entity_id
_entity_poly.type
_entity_poly.pdbx_seq_one_letter_code
_entity_poly.pdbx_strand_id
1 'polypeptide(L)'
;WITFAKTLKLRAALTTKLVAAAEATSIINSIVSGGDFIDTAAEDFQFSYGTTRVNPNSRHPLYNNSYETNDGDYMSNYYMWLLRADKEDAGVPVVDPRIRYYFYRQVENAEIQSSTTHSCHFSNTPDQNAKPAWYTAIDPRLPYCIAFPGDGYWGRDHLNNEGIPPDGNIRTIYGLYPAGGLFDENSFDDQQQSGVTGARGQGIWPVMLASYVDFMRAEAALTLGTTDNARTLLESGIRKSIAKVQGFSSRDAATFTKQINQRGTLISVRDAFVPTAGDVDDYVNFVLASYDAADQDGKLNIVMKEYYIALWGNGIESYNMYRRTGKPNNMAPALESAPGPFMSSYFYPADYVNRNQNATQKLITDRVFWDNGSVTVY
;
A
#
# COMPACT_ATOMS: atom_id res chain seq x y z
N TRP A 1 17.65 -11.91 -14.08
CA TRP A 1 18.64 -10.81 -13.90
C TRP A 1 18.70 -9.87 -15.10
N ILE A 2 18.94 -10.35 -16.33
CA ILE A 2 18.98 -9.46 -17.52
C ILE A 2 17.64 -8.72 -17.71
N THR A 3 16.53 -9.46 -17.67
CA THR A 3 15.16 -8.92 -17.69
C THR A 3 14.94 -7.86 -16.62
N PHE A 4 15.32 -8.13 -15.37
CA PHE A 4 15.27 -7.14 -14.28
C PHE A 4 16.13 -5.90 -14.55
N ALA A 5 17.35 -6.05 -15.08
CA ALA A 5 18.21 -4.91 -15.40
C ALA A 5 17.61 -4.02 -16.50
N LYS A 6 16.95 -4.60 -17.49
CA LYS A 6 16.20 -3.86 -18.51
C LYS A 6 14.97 -3.16 -17.92
N THR A 7 14.21 -3.83 -17.06
CA THR A 7 13.11 -3.19 -16.32
C THR A 7 13.58 -2.05 -15.43
N LEU A 8 14.74 -2.18 -14.79
CA LEU A 8 15.30 -1.11 -13.95
C LEU A 8 15.68 0.12 -14.79
N LYS A 9 16.15 -0.07 -16.03
CA LYS A 9 16.35 1.03 -16.99
C LYS A 9 15.04 1.71 -17.36
N LEU A 10 13.97 0.94 -17.61
CA LEU A 10 12.63 1.49 -17.85
C LEU A 10 12.16 2.33 -16.65
N ARG A 11 12.29 1.79 -15.43
CA ARG A 11 11.93 2.52 -14.20
C ARG A 11 12.74 3.79 -14.04
N ALA A 12 14.06 3.74 -14.26
CA ALA A 12 14.95 4.90 -14.17
C ALA A 12 14.57 5.99 -15.19
N ALA A 13 14.31 5.61 -16.45
CA ALA A 13 13.83 6.52 -17.49
C ALA A 13 12.50 7.19 -17.08
N LEU A 14 11.56 6.41 -16.53
CA LEU A 14 10.31 6.95 -16.01
C LEU A 14 10.55 7.89 -14.82
N THR A 15 11.48 7.59 -13.90
CA THR A 15 11.84 8.49 -12.77
C THR A 15 12.33 9.85 -13.25
N THR A 16 13.11 9.90 -14.32
CA THR A 16 13.68 11.14 -14.86
C THR A 16 12.76 11.88 -15.82
N LYS A 17 11.51 11.44 -16.00
CA LYS A 17 10.61 11.97 -17.04
C LYS A 17 10.36 13.48 -16.94
N LEU A 18 10.40 14.06 -15.73
CA LEU A 18 10.16 15.48 -15.52
C LEU A 18 11.30 16.37 -16.06
N VAL A 19 12.53 15.84 -16.09
CA VAL A 19 13.72 16.56 -16.56
C VAL A 19 14.21 16.10 -17.94
N ALA A 20 13.77 14.92 -18.40
CA ALA A 20 14.26 14.27 -19.62
C ALA A 20 13.15 13.52 -20.37
N ALA A 21 12.00 14.17 -20.60
CA ALA A 21 10.81 13.53 -21.16
C ALA A 21 11.06 12.80 -22.50
N ALA A 22 11.70 13.46 -23.48
CA ALA A 22 11.93 12.87 -24.80
C ALA A 22 12.85 11.65 -24.76
N GLU A 23 13.92 11.71 -23.96
CA GLU A 23 14.82 10.58 -23.74
C GLU A 23 14.12 9.43 -23.01
N ALA A 24 13.34 9.76 -21.96
CA ALA A 24 12.54 8.78 -21.24
C ALA A 24 11.57 8.03 -22.17
N THR A 25 10.82 8.75 -23.01
CA THR A 25 9.91 8.16 -24.01
C THR A 25 10.65 7.22 -24.95
N SER A 26 11.81 7.62 -25.47
CA SER A 26 12.62 6.82 -26.38
C SER A 26 13.11 5.52 -25.74
N ILE A 27 13.67 5.61 -24.53
CA ILE A 27 14.17 4.44 -23.77
C ILE A 27 13.03 3.47 -23.47
N ILE A 28 11.89 3.98 -22.98
CA ILE A 28 10.74 3.14 -22.61
C ILE A 28 10.21 2.40 -23.84
N ASN A 29 9.93 3.10 -24.95
CA ASN A 29 9.44 2.45 -26.19
C ASN A 29 10.43 1.43 -26.75
N SER A 30 11.75 1.69 -26.65
CA SER A 30 12.78 0.75 -27.08
C SER A 30 12.78 -0.53 -26.24
N ILE A 31 12.67 -0.42 -24.92
CA ILE A 31 12.60 -1.58 -24.02
C ILE A 31 11.31 -2.38 -24.25
N VAL A 32 10.18 -1.68 -24.36
CA VAL A 32 8.86 -2.30 -24.59
C VAL A 32 8.84 -3.04 -25.93
N SER A 33 9.30 -2.42 -27.02
CA SER A 33 9.37 -3.07 -28.33
C SER A 33 10.35 -4.25 -28.38
N GLY A 34 11.40 -4.22 -27.55
CA GLY A 34 12.34 -5.33 -27.40
C GLY A 34 11.80 -6.54 -26.64
N GLY A 35 10.71 -6.38 -25.86
CA GLY A 35 10.01 -7.49 -25.21
C GLY A 35 10.77 -8.23 -24.10
N ASP A 36 11.87 -7.68 -23.58
CA ASP A 36 12.62 -8.27 -22.47
C ASP A 36 12.65 -7.32 -21.28
N PHE A 37 11.57 -7.38 -20.51
CA PHE A 37 11.35 -6.70 -19.24
C PHE A 37 10.38 -7.58 -18.44
N ILE A 38 10.36 -7.43 -17.12
CA ILE A 38 9.46 -8.18 -16.23
C ILE A 38 8.00 -7.91 -16.65
N ASP A 39 7.33 -8.91 -17.22
CA ASP A 39 5.95 -8.82 -17.67
C ASP A 39 5.06 -9.96 -17.15
N THR A 40 5.66 -11.02 -16.60
CA THR A 40 4.96 -12.10 -15.91
C THR A 40 5.38 -12.26 -14.45
N ALA A 41 4.53 -12.88 -13.63
CA ALA A 41 4.81 -13.12 -12.21
C ALA A 41 6.00 -14.06 -11.96
N ALA A 42 6.39 -14.88 -12.96
CA ALA A 42 7.56 -15.75 -12.88
C ALA A 42 8.89 -14.96 -12.92
N GLU A 43 8.84 -13.72 -13.40
CA GLU A 43 10.00 -12.83 -13.55
C GLU A 43 10.10 -11.80 -12.42
N ASP A 44 9.11 -11.77 -11.51
CA ASP A 44 9.07 -10.88 -10.36
C ASP A 44 10.41 -10.89 -9.61
N PHE A 45 10.98 -9.70 -9.44
CA PHE A 45 12.19 -9.53 -8.64
C PHE A 45 11.80 -9.15 -7.21
N GLN A 46 12.08 -10.08 -6.28
CA GLN A 46 11.70 -9.97 -4.87
C GLN A 46 12.66 -10.78 -3.99
N PHE A 47 12.74 -10.43 -2.71
CA PHE A 47 13.35 -11.29 -1.71
C PHE A 47 12.28 -12.20 -1.10
N SER A 48 12.59 -13.48 -0.85
CA SER A 48 11.65 -14.41 -0.21
C SER A 48 12.15 -14.80 1.18
N TYR A 49 11.28 -14.68 2.18
CA TYR A 49 11.58 -15.04 3.57
C TYR A 49 11.21 -16.50 3.86
N GLY A 50 11.89 -17.09 4.84
CA GLY A 50 11.60 -18.42 5.37
C GLY A 50 10.77 -18.38 6.65
N THR A 51 10.69 -19.51 7.36
CA THR A 51 9.92 -19.65 8.61
C THR A 51 10.79 -19.83 9.86
N THR A 52 12.11 -19.94 9.69
CA THR A 52 13.06 -20.19 10.78
C THR A 52 13.08 -19.01 11.75
N ARG A 53 12.66 -19.24 13.01
CA ARG A 53 12.52 -18.20 14.04
C ARG A 53 13.85 -17.72 14.61
N VAL A 54 14.81 -18.63 14.79
CA VAL A 54 16.07 -18.37 15.50
C VAL A 54 17.24 -19.08 14.81
N ASN A 55 18.42 -18.47 14.85
CA ASN A 55 19.72 -19.02 14.44
C ASN A 55 19.84 -19.58 13.01
N PRO A 56 19.80 -18.73 11.96
CA PRO A 56 19.41 -17.32 11.97
C PRO A 56 17.89 -17.16 11.84
N ASN A 57 17.35 -16.05 12.33
CA ASN A 57 15.96 -15.69 12.02
C ASN A 57 15.85 -15.36 10.53
N SER A 58 15.04 -16.11 9.79
CA SER A 58 14.80 -15.93 8.36
C SER A 58 13.41 -15.40 8.04
N ARG A 59 12.62 -15.02 9.04
CA ARG A 59 11.24 -14.54 8.90
C ARG A 59 11.19 -13.09 8.44
N HIS A 60 10.08 -12.72 7.82
CA HIS A 60 9.84 -11.33 7.43
C HIS A 60 9.92 -10.38 8.65
N PRO A 61 10.65 -9.25 8.58
CA PRO A 61 10.74 -8.30 9.70
C PRO A 61 9.39 -7.79 10.21
N LEU A 62 8.46 -7.46 9.30
CA LEU A 62 7.10 -7.06 9.66
C LEU A 62 6.31 -8.16 10.40
N TYR A 63 6.57 -9.44 10.12
CA TYR A 63 5.98 -10.53 10.91
C TYR A 63 6.56 -10.53 12.33
N ASN A 64 7.89 -10.41 12.48
CA ASN A 64 8.53 -10.33 13.79
C ASN A 64 8.04 -9.11 14.60
N ASN A 65 7.66 -8.01 13.94
CA ASN A 65 7.15 -6.82 14.61
C ASN A 65 5.70 -6.96 15.09
N SER A 66 4.90 -7.84 14.50
CA SER A 66 3.46 -7.91 14.79
C SER A 66 2.99 -9.21 15.45
N TYR A 67 3.73 -10.31 15.28
CA TYR A 67 3.27 -11.65 15.69
C TYR A 67 4.08 -12.26 16.85
N GLU A 68 5.17 -11.61 17.26
CA GLU A 68 6.05 -12.09 18.34
C GLU A 68 5.59 -11.52 19.69
N THR A 69 6.30 -10.50 20.20
CA THR A 69 6.01 -9.84 21.48
C THR A 69 5.91 -8.31 21.36
N ASN A 70 6.03 -7.78 20.14
CA ASN A 70 5.98 -6.35 19.86
C ASN A 70 4.55 -5.96 19.45
N ASP A 71 4.20 -4.69 19.67
CA ASP A 71 2.85 -4.17 19.41
C ASP A 71 2.51 -3.97 17.92
N GLY A 72 3.49 -4.15 17.03
CA GLY A 72 3.39 -3.78 15.62
C GLY A 72 3.41 -2.26 15.39
N ASP A 73 3.87 -1.83 14.22
CA ASP A 73 3.80 -0.42 13.85
C ASP A 73 2.37 -0.03 13.48
N TYR A 74 1.97 1.21 13.80
CA TYR A 74 0.70 1.73 13.31
C TYR A 74 0.68 1.80 11.79
N MET A 75 -0.44 1.37 11.22
CA MET A 75 -0.73 1.54 9.80
C MET A 75 -1.48 2.85 9.55
N SER A 76 -1.39 3.38 8.33
CA SER A 76 -2.16 4.57 7.97
C SER A 76 -3.65 4.24 7.87
N ASN A 77 -4.49 4.96 8.62
CA ASN A 77 -5.95 4.87 8.50
C ASN A 77 -6.42 5.16 7.07
N TYR A 78 -5.81 6.15 6.41
CA TYR A 78 -6.06 6.44 4.99
C TYR A 78 -5.78 5.25 4.09
N TYR A 79 -4.65 4.57 4.29
CA TYR A 79 -4.30 3.44 3.42
C TYR A 79 -5.26 2.26 3.60
N MET A 80 -5.69 1.97 4.83
CA MET A 80 -6.74 0.98 5.07
C MET A 80 -8.08 1.40 4.45
N TRP A 81 -8.47 2.68 4.60
CA TRP A 81 -9.67 3.24 3.98
C TRP A 81 -9.63 3.19 2.45
N LEU A 82 -8.45 3.39 1.84
CA LEU A 82 -8.25 3.31 0.39
C LEU A 82 -8.68 1.95 -0.17
N LEU A 83 -8.47 0.87 0.59
CA LEU A 83 -8.91 -0.48 0.23
C LEU A 83 -10.34 -0.78 0.71
N ARG A 84 -10.81 -0.11 1.77
CA ARG A 84 -12.10 -0.42 2.41
C ARG A 84 -13.28 0.36 1.83
N ALA A 85 -13.09 1.62 1.45
CA ALA A 85 -14.19 2.56 1.22
C ALA A 85 -13.91 3.79 0.31
N ASP A 86 -12.68 4.01 -0.20
CA ASP A 86 -12.43 5.09 -1.18
C ASP A 86 -13.30 4.97 -2.44
N LYS A 87 -13.47 3.72 -2.89
CA LYS A 87 -14.33 3.34 -4.01
C LYS A 87 -15.73 3.02 -3.50
N GLU A 88 -16.73 3.57 -4.18
CA GLU A 88 -18.13 3.43 -3.79
C GLU A 88 -19.01 3.39 -5.04
N ASP A 89 -19.99 2.51 -5.04
CA ASP A 89 -21.06 2.46 -6.04
C ASP A 89 -22.40 2.68 -5.34
N ALA A 90 -23.09 3.76 -5.68
CA ALA A 90 -24.40 4.12 -5.13
C ALA A 90 -24.51 4.07 -3.59
N GLY A 91 -23.53 4.61 -2.85
CA GLY A 91 -23.53 4.58 -1.38
C GLY A 91 -22.89 3.34 -0.76
N VAL A 92 -22.52 2.34 -1.57
CA VAL A 92 -21.98 1.06 -1.09
C VAL A 92 -20.48 0.97 -1.41
N PRO A 93 -19.63 0.75 -0.40
CA PRO A 93 -18.20 0.56 -0.61
C PRO A 93 -17.88 -0.60 -1.56
N VAL A 94 -17.06 -0.32 -2.59
CA VAL A 94 -16.46 -1.34 -3.45
C VAL A 94 -15.13 -1.73 -2.82
N VAL A 95 -15.17 -2.80 -2.01
CA VAL A 95 -14.03 -3.25 -1.21
C VAL A 95 -12.95 -3.88 -2.08
N ASP A 96 -11.69 -3.51 -1.86
CA ASP A 96 -10.55 -4.06 -2.58
C ASP A 96 -10.33 -5.55 -2.22
N PRO A 97 -10.24 -6.46 -3.23
CA PRO A 97 -10.01 -7.89 -3.01
C PRO A 97 -8.74 -8.24 -2.21
N ARG A 98 -7.79 -7.31 -2.10
CA ARG A 98 -6.50 -7.51 -1.39
C ARG A 98 -6.60 -7.22 0.11
N ILE A 99 -7.66 -6.54 0.59
CA ILE A 99 -7.69 -5.96 1.93
C ILE A 99 -7.41 -6.97 3.07
N ARG A 100 -8.04 -8.14 3.02
CA ARG A 100 -7.91 -9.21 4.03
C ARG A 100 -6.57 -9.94 3.99
N TYR A 101 -5.82 -9.77 2.91
CA TYR A 101 -4.45 -10.27 2.81
C TYR A 101 -3.44 -9.24 3.31
N TYR A 102 -3.72 -7.94 3.13
CA TYR A 102 -2.81 -6.87 3.52
C TYR A 102 -2.81 -6.62 5.02
N PHE A 103 -3.99 -6.75 5.62
CA PHE A 103 -4.28 -6.34 6.97
C PHE A 103 -4.90 -7.49 7.73
N TYR A 104 -4.63 -7.55 9.03
CA TYR A 104 -5.33 -8.40 9.98
C TYR A 104 -5.87 -7.54 11.11
N ARG A 105 -7.20 -7.59 11.32
CA ARG A 105 -7.90 -6.88 12.39
C ARG A 105 -7.86 -7.71 13.66
N GLN A 106 -7.30 -7.14 14.74
CA GLN A 106 -7.27 -7.77 16.06
C GLN A 106 -8.53 -7.51 16.89
N VAL A 107 -9.45 -6.68 16.40
CA VAL A 107 -10.77 -6.42 17.02
C VAL A 107 -11.85 -6.37 15.94
N GLU A 108 -13.09 -6.68 16.31
CA GLU A 108 -14.22 -6.59 15.38
C GLU A 108 -14.59 -5.14 15.07
N ASN A 109 -14.53 -4.28 16.07
CA ASN A 109 -14.95 -2.89 15.96
C ASN A 109 -14.02 -1.98 16.78
N ALA A 110 -13.29 -1.10 16.09
CA ALA A 110 -12.35 -0.16 16.69
C ALA A 110 -13.02 1.02 17.42
N GLU A 111 -14.32 1.28 17.21
CA GLU A 111 -15.03 2.38 17.87
C GLU A 111 -15.34 2.13 19.34
N ILE A 112 -15.44 0.85 19.72
CA ILE A 112 -15.87 0.41 21.05
C ILE A 112 -14.70 -0.09 21.90
N GLN A 113 -13.56 0.58 21.78
CA GLN A 113 -12.35 0.27 22.55
C GLN A 113 -12.22 1.15 23.80
N SER A 114 -11.48 0.67 24.78
CA SER A 114 -11.24 1.41 26.03
C SER A 114 -10.50 2.71 25.76
N SER A 115 -10.99 3.83 26.30
CA SER A 115 -10.34 5.14 26.18
C SER A 115 -8.98 5.23 26.89
N THR A 116 -8.57 4.18 27.61
CA THR A 116 -7.24 4.08 28.24
C THR A 116 -6.17 3.54 27.30
N THR A 117 -6.58 2.80 26.27
CA THR A 117 -5.70 2.22 25.24
C THR A 117 -5.97 2.83 23.87
N HIS A 118 -7.10 3.49 23.67
CA HIS A 118 -7.50 4.02 22.38
C HIS A 118 -7.88 5.50 22.50
N SER A 119 -7.12 6.38 21.86
CA SER A 119 -7.36 7.83 21.84
C SER A 119 -7.31 8.38 20.43
N CYS A 120 -8.05 9.47 20.20
CA CYS A 120 -8.00 10.23 18.96
C CYS A 120 -7.54 11.66 19.27
N HIS A 121 -6.87 12.30 18.31
CA HIS A 121 -6.20 13.57 18.58
C HIS A 121 -7.16 14.72 18.92
N PHE A 122 -8.30 14.81 18.22
CA PHE A 122 -9.32 15.84 18.40
C PHE A 122 -10.59 15.32 19.09
N SER A 123 -10.59 14.09 19.61
CA SER A 123 -11.75 13.48 20.29
C SER A 123 -11.32 12.36 21.23
N ASN A 124 -12.03 12.16 22.35
CA ASN A 124 -11.64 11.08 23.29
C ASN A 124 -11.85 9.66 22.73
N THR A 125 -12.77 9.51 21.77
CA THR A 125 -13.11 8.28 21.07
C THR A 125 -13.24 8.56 19.57
N PRO A 126 -13.25 7.54 18.70
CA PRO A 126 -13.48 7.73 17.28
C PRO A 126 -14.79 8.50 17.02
N ASP A 127 -14.68 9.64 16.36
CA ASP A 127 -15.80 10.46 15.92
C ASP A 127 -15.44 11.11 14.57
N GLN A 128 -16.06 10.65 13.49
CA GLN A 128 -15.80 11.17 12.14
C GLN A 128 -16.20 12.65 11.99
N ASN A 129 -17.05 13.19 12.87
CA ASN A 129 -17.42 14.61 12.85
C ASN A 129 -16.35 15.50 13.50
N ALA A 130 -15.46 14.91 14.32
CA ALA A 130 -14.35 15.63 14.95
C ALA A 130 -13.14 15.81 14.01
N LYS A 131 -13.20 15.24 12.80
CA LYS A 131 -12.10 15.37 11.84
C LYS A 131 -11.88 16.82 11.40
N PRO A 132 -10.63 17.23 11.13
CA PRO A 132 -10.34 18.59 10.71
C PRO A 132 -11.06 18.98 9.41
N ALA A 133 -11.49 20.24 9.31
CA ALA A 133 -12.23 20.74 8.16
C ALA A 133 -11.44 20.60 6.82
N TRP A 134 -10.11 20.64 6.86
CA TRP A 134 -9.27 20.46 5.67
C TRP A 134 -9.22 19.01 5.16
N TYR A 135 -9.58 18.00 5.97
CA TYR A 135 -9.81 16.65 5.47
C TYR A 135 -11.03 16.66 4.55
N THR A 136 -12.14 17.23 5.02
CA THR A 136 -13.40 17.34 4.27
C THR A 136 -13.25 18.14 2.97
N ALA A 137 -12.34 19.12 2.94
CA ALA A 137 -12.04 19.89 1.74
C ALA A 137 -11.35 19.05 0.63
N ILE A 138 -10.70 17.94 0.99
CA ILE A 138 -10.07 17.00 0.04
C ILE A 138 -11.07 15.93 -0.38
N ASP A 139 -11.63 15.19 0.59
CA ASP A 139 -12.74 14.27 0.38
C ASP A 139 -13.52 14.16 1.70
N PRO A 140 -14.84 14.45 1.72
CA PRO A 140 -15.68 14.38 2.93
C PRO A 140 -15.74 12.97 3.54
N ARG A 141 -15.28 11.94 2.84
CA ARG A 141 -15.23 10.55 3.31
C ARG A 141 -13.86 10.14 3.84
N LEU A 142 -12.85 11.02 3.81
CA LEU A 142 -11.55 10.72 4.40
C LEU A 142 -11.70 10.26 5.85
N PRO A 143 -10.97 9.20 6.25
CA PRO A 143 -11.04 8.65 7.59
C PRO A 143 -10.36 9.56 8.60
N TYR A 144 -10.82 9.48 9.83
CA TYR A 144 -10.18 10.09 10.99
C TYR A 144 -10.25 9.13 12.18
N CYS A 145 -9.14 8.98 12.89
CA CYS A 145 -8.89 8.08 14.01
C CYS A 145 -9.00 6.58 13.69
N ILE A 146 -10.00 6.16 12.91
CA ILE A 146 -10.23 4.79 12.41
C ILE A 146 -10.41 4.84 10.90
N ALA A 147 -10.16 3.72 10.22
CA ALA A 147 -10.28 3.68 8.76
C ALA A 147 -11.74 3.64 8.28
N PHE A 148 -12.66 3.01 9.03
CA PHE A 148 -14.07 2.94 8.67
C PHE A 148 -14.95 2.66 9.90
N PRO A 149 -16.07 3.38 10.10
CA PRO A 149 -17.01 3.12 11.21
C PRO A 149 -17.58 1.70 11.22
N GLY A 150 -17.78 1.13 12.40
CA GLY A 150 -18.34 -0.21 12.60
C GLY A 150 -17.41 -1.36 12.21
N ASP A 151 -16.12 -1.09 12.00
CA ASP A 151 -15.12 -2.07 11.56
C ASP A 151 -13.87 -2.03 12.46
N GLY A 152 -13.02 -3.05 12.38
CA GLY A 152 -11.81 -3.21 13.17
C GLY A 152 -10.55 -2.59 12.56
N TYR A 153 -10.66 -1.96 11.39
CA TYR A 153 -9.52 -1.36 10.72
C TYR A 153 -9.08 -0.08 11.42
N TRP A 154 -8.02 -0.21 12.20
CA TRP A 154 -7.47 0.89 12.97
C TRP A 154 -5.95 0.95 12.97
N GLY A 155 -5.44 2.16 12.90
CA GLY A 155 -4.03 2.50 12.93
C GLY A 155 -3.87 3.94 13.39
N ARG A 156 -3.14 4.76 12.63
CA ARG A 156 -2.82 6.14 13.01
C ARG A 156 -2.95 7.08 11.83
N ASP A 157 -3.47 8.27 12.11
CA ASP A 157 -3.59 9.34 11.12
C ASP A 157 -2.24 10.00 10.83
N HIS A 158 -2.13 10.65 9.68
CA HIS A 158 -0.88 11.21 9.20
C HIS A 158 -0.35 12.32 10.13
N LEU A 159 0.89 12.16 10.56
CA LEU A 159 1.60 13.06 11.49
C LEU A 159 0.92 13.23 12.86
N ASN A 160 0.14 12.24 13.31
CA ASN A 160 -0.25 12.18 14.72
C ASN A 160 1.01 12.01 15.60
N ASN A 161 1.28 13.01 16.43
CA ASN A 161 2.44 13.09 17.33
C ASN A 161 2.15 12.65 18.78
N GLU A 162 0.94 12.13 19.06
CA GLU A 162 0.56 11.66 20.38
C GLU A 162 1.42 10.48 20.83
N GLY A 163 1.48 10.30 22.15
CA GLY A 163 2.15 9.16 22.77
C GLY A 163 1.62 7.81 22.26
N ILE A 164 2.38 6.76 22.52
CA ILE A 164 2.00 5.39 22.17
C ILE A 164 1.46 4.71 23.45
N PRO A 165 0.14 4.50 23.57
CA PRO A 165 -0.43 3.73 24.67
C PRO A 165 -0.23 2.21 24.46
N PRO A 166 -0.51 1.37 25.48
CA PRO A 166 -0.36 -0.09 25.39
C PRO A 166 -1.55 -0.71 24.63
N ASP A 167 -1.60 -0.48 23.33
CA ASP A 167 -2.74 -0.77 22.47
C ASP A 167 -2.41 -1.77 21.35
N GLY A 168 -1.26 -2.47 21.49
CA GLY A 168 -0.77 -3.45 20.52
C GLY A 168 -1.76 -4.55 20.19
N ASN A 169 -2.59 -4.98 21.15
CA ASN A 169 -3.60 -6.03 20.98
C ASN A 169 -4.87 -5.58 20.23
N ILE A 170 -5.01 -4.28 19.93
CA ILE A 170 -6.16 -3.75 19.21
C ILE A 170 -5.79 -3.15 17.84
N ARG A 171 -4.49 -2.96 17.54
CA ARG A 171 -4.00 -2.42 16.25
C ARG A 171 -4.31 -3.34 15.09
N THR A 172 -4.62 -2.80 13.92
CA THR A 172 -4.48 -3.58 12.68
C THR A 172 -3.01 -3.87 12.45
N ILE A 173 -2.69 -5.12 12.12
CA ILE A 173 -1.31 -5.55 11.83
C ILE A 173 -1.16 -6.09 10.41
N TYR A 174 0.08 -6.38 10.00
CA TYR A 174 0.35 -6.93 8.67
C TYR A 174 -0.30 -8.31 8.52
N GLY A 175 -1.09 -8.46 7.47
CA GLY A 175 -1.73 -9.72 7.14
C GLY A 175 -0.77 -10.71 6.45
N LEU A 176 -1.38 -11.67 5.77
CA LEU A 176 -0.68 -12.72 5.04
C LEU A 176 0.29 -12.18 3.97
N TYR A 177 -0.08 -11.13 3.25
CA TYR A 177 0.78 -10.46 2.26
C TYR A 177 1.20 -9.05 2.74
N PRO A 178 2.48 -8.66 2.58
CA PRO A 178 3.61 -9.45 2.10
C PRO A 178 4.31 -10.18 3.26
N ALA A 179 3.90 -9.95 4.51
CA ALA A 179 4.66 -10.32 5.70
C ALA A 179 4.66 -11.82 6.00
N GLY A 180 3.70 -12.59 5.47
CA GLY A 180 3.48 -13.96 5.91
C GLY A 180 2.82 -14.04 7.28
N GLY A 181 1.99 -13.05 7.63
CA GLY A 181 1.11 -13.05 8.79
C GLY A 181 -0.12 -13.94 8.61
N LEU A 182 -1.18 -13.63 9.34
CA LEU A 182 -2.48 -14.30 9.25
C LEU A 182 -3.37 -13.59 8.22
N PHE A 183 -4.17 -14.36 7.48
CA PHE A 183 -5.24 -13.81 6.63
C PHE A 183 -6.38 -13.35 7.53
N ASP A 184 -6.98 -12.19 7.29
CA ASP A 184 -8.10 -11.70 8.10
C ASP A 184 -9.37 -12.53 7.85
N GLU A 185 -9.60 -13.52 8.71
CA GLU A 185 -10.76 -14.39 8.70
C GLU A 185 -11.85 -13.98 9.72
N ASN A 186 -11.83 -12.74 10.20
CA ASN A 186 -12.70 -12.26 11.29
C ASN A 186 -12.55 -13.04 12.61
N SER A 187 -11.35 -13.52 12.94
CA SER A 187 -11.08 -14.12 14.25
C SER A 187 -10.97 -13.06 15.35
N PHE A 188 -10.42 -11.89 15.03
CA PHE A 188 -10.27 -10.77 15.96
C PHE A 188 -9.48 -11.13 17.22
N ASP A 189 -8.51 -12.03 17.06
CA ASP A 189 -7.64 -12.46 18.14
C ASP A 189 -6.36 -11.61 18.15
N ASP A 190 -5.89 -11.24 19.35
CA ASP A 190 -4.55 -10.69 19.57
C ASP A 190 -3.48 -11.66 19.02
N GLN A 191 -2.56 -11.14 18.20
CA GLN A 191 -1.54 -11.92 17.52
C GLN A 191 -0.14 -11.80 18.13
N GLN A 192 0.03 -11.21 19.31
CA GLN A 192 1.26 -11.31 20.11
C GLN A 192 1.46 -12.75 20.66
N GLN A 193 1.51 -13.72 19.76
CA GLN A 193 1.36 -15.16 20.00
C GLN A 193 2.68 -15.90 19.76
N SER A 194 3.82 -15.26 20.04
CA SER A 194 5.15 -15.89 19.90
C SER A 194 5.49 -16.42 18.50
N GLY A 195 4.88 -15.83 17.46
CA GLY A 195 5.17 -16.11 16.06
C GLY A 195 4.81 -17.53 15.62
N VAL A 196 3.64 -18.02 16.04
CA VAL A 196 3.13 -19.37 15.70
C VAL A 196 1.98 -19.36 14.71
N THR A 197 1.29 -18.22 14.53
CA THR A 197 0.11 -18.08 13.67
C THR A 197 0.46 -17.61 12.26
N GLY A 198 -0.49 -17.74 11.33
CA GLY A 198 -0.33 -17.35 9.93
C GLY A 198 0.71 -18.18 9.18
N ALA A 199 1.30 -17.59 8.13
CA ALA A 199 2.39 -18.22 7.37
C ALA A 199 3.77 -18.13 8.06
N ARG A 200 3.83 -17.79 9.36
CA ARG A 200 5.05 -17.80 10.19
C ARG A 200 6.19 -16.96 9.64
N GLY A 201 5.86 -15.85 9.00
CA GLY A 201 6.83 -14.92 8.42
C GLY A 201 7.39 -15.36 7.07
N GLN A 202 6.85 -16.42 6.44
CA GLN A 202 7.16 -16.82 5.07
C GLN A 202 6.58 -15.80 4.08
N GLY A 203 7.09 -14.58 4.13
CA GLY A 203 6.67 -13.44 3.33
C GLY A 203 7.56 -13.18 2.11
N ILE A 204 7.46 -11.98 1.55
CA ILE A 204 8.38 -11.45 0.53
C ILE A 204 8.74 -10.00 0.82
N TRP A 205 9.88 -9.54 0.35
CA TRP A 205 10.12 -8.10 0.14
C TRP A 205 9.98 -7.81 -1.36
N PRO A 206 8.88 -7.18 -1.81
CA PRO A 206 8.70 -6.87 -3.22
C PRO A 206 9.66 -5.76 -3.65
N VAL A 207 10.40 -5.97 -4.74
CA VAL A 207 11.34 -4.97 -5.28
C VAL A 207 10.86 -4.45 -6.63
N MET A 208 10.59 -5.33 -7.58
CA MET A 208 10.02 -5.00 -8.89
C MET A 208 9.14 -6.16 -9.36
N LEU A 209 7.83 -5.97 -9.33
CA LEU A 209 6.85 -6.98 -9.73
C LEU A 209 6.28 -6.65 -11.12
N ALA A 210 5.81 -7.66 -11.85
CA ALA A 210 5.19 -7.48 -13.16
C ALA A 210 3.96 -6.56 -13.12
N SER A 211 3.19 -6.58 -12.03
CA SER A 211 2.11 -5.61 -11.81
C SER A 211 2.63 -4.17 -11.73
N TYR A 212 3.79 -3.95 -11.10
CA TYR A 212 4.40 -2.62 -10.97
C TYR A 212 4.82 -2.10 -12.34
N VAL A 213 5.35 -2.99 -13.18
CA VAL A 213 5.77 -2.64 -14.54
C VAL A 213 4.59 -2.22 -15.41
N ASP A 214 3.44 -2.90 -15.29
CA ASP A 214 2.22 -2.49 -16.00
C ASP A 214 1.76 -1.09 -15.58
N PHE A 215 1.74 -0.79 -14.27
CA PHE A 215 1.38 0.54 -13.79
C PHE A 215 2.38 1.63 -14.22
N MET A 216 3.68 1.34 -14.18
CA MET A 216 4.72 2.25 -14.68
C MET A 216 4.56 2.53 -16.18
N ARG A 217 4.23 1.52 -16.99
CA ARG A 217 3.97 1.69 -18.42
C ARG A 217 2.67 2.46 -18.67
N ALA A 218 1.63 2.24 -17.85
CA ALA A 218 0.39 3.00 -17.92
C ALA A 218 0.62 4.49 -17.61
N GLU A 219 1.44 4.79 -16.61
CA GLU A 219 1.89 6.15 -16.31
C GLU A 219 2.67 6.75 -17.50
N ALA A 220 3.59 6.00 -18.09
CA ALA A 220 4.35 6.45 -19.25
C ALA A 220 3.44 6.75 -20.45
N ALA A 221 2.44 5.91 -20.73
CA ALA A 221 1.45 6.16 -21.78
C ALA A 221 0.66 7.45 -21.53
N LEU A 222 0.20 7.67 -20.29
CA LEU A 222 -0.60 8.85 -19.94
C LEU A 222 0.19 10.16 -19.88
N THR A 223 1.47 10.11 -19.52
CA THR A 223 2.27 11.30 -19.21
C THR A 223 3.37 11.61 -20.22
N LEU A 224 3.77 10.63 -21.04
CA LEU A 224 4.81 10.76 -22.05
C LEU A 224 4.33 10.44 -23.47
N GLY A 225 3.11 9.92 -23.63
CA GLY A 225 2.59 9.50 -24.94
C GLY A 225 3.37 8.30 -25.52
N THR A 226 3.85 7.39 -24.68
CA THR A 226 4.42 6.11 -25.15
C THR A 226 3.36 5.27 -25.88
N THR A 227 3.80 4.26 -26.62
CA THR A 227 2.95 3.49 -27.56
C THR A 227 1.93 2.55 -26.92
N ASP A 228 2.04 2.32 -25.61
CA ASP A 228 1.17 1.41 -24.88
C ASP A 228 -0.25 1.96 -24.64
N ASN A 229 -1.21 1.06 -24.47
CA ASN A 229 -2.56 1.41 -24.04
C ASN A 229 -2.66 1.40 -22.50
N ALA A 230 -2.78 2.57 -21.90
CA ALA A 230 -2.83 2.73 -20.44
C ALA A 230 -3.99 1.99 -19.77
N ARG A 231 -5.17 1.92 -20.40
CA ARG A 231 -6.34 1.20 -19.88
C ARG A 231 -6.10 -0.31 -19.79
N THR A 232 -5.48 -0.88 -20.83
CA THR A 232 -5.13 -2.30 -20.88
C THR A 232 -4.09 -2.65 -19.82
N LEU A 233 -3.11 -1.76 -19.63
CA LEU A 233 -2.10 -1.92 -18.59
C LEU A 233 -2.66 -1.75 -17.17
N LEU A 234 -3.62 -0.84 -16.97
CA LEU A 234 -4.35 -0.69 -15.71
C LEU A 234 -5.04 -2.02 -15.34
N GLU A 235 -5.82 -2.59 -16.26
CA GLU A 235 -6.46 -3.89 -16.05
C GLU A 235 -5.45 -4.98 -15.70
N SER A 236 -4.41 -5.13 -16.53
CA SER A 236 -3.37 -6.13 -16.35
C SER A 236 -2.65 -5.97 -15.00
N GLY A 237 -2.30 -4.74 -14.62
CA GLY A 237 -1.62 -4.43 -13.36
C GLY A 237 -2.48 -4.80 -12.14
N ILE A 238 -3.76 -4.45 -12.14
CA ILE A 238 -4.70 -4.81 -11.06
C ILE A 238 -4.81 -6.32 -10.94
N ARG A 239 -5.09 -7.02 -12.06
CA ARG A 239 -5.26 -8.48 -12.08
C ARG A 239 -4.01 -9.22 -11.60
N LYS A 240 -2.82 -8.82 -12.08
CA LYS A 240 -1.54 -9.38 -11.63
C LYS A 240 -1.30 -9.12 -10.14
N SER A 241 -1.62 -7.93 -9.65
CA SER A 241 -1.49 -7.60 -8.22
C SER A 241 -2.41 -8.45 -7.36
N ILE A 242 -3.68 -8.60 -7.72
CA ILE A 242 -4.65 -9.40 -6.95
C ILE A 242 -4.24 -10.88 -6.98
N ALA A 243 -3.89 -11.41 -8.16
CA ALA A 243 -3.47 -12.81 -8.30
C ALA A 243 -2.22 -13.13 -7.46
N LYS A 244 -1.23 -12.23 -7.44
CA LYS A 244 -0.02 -12.36 -6.60
C LYS A 244 -0.39 -12.50 -5.12
N VAL A 245 -1.27 -11.62 -4.65
CA VAL A 245 -1.71 -11.53 -3.25
C VAL A 245 -2.52 -12.76 -2.85
N GLN A 246 -3.52 -13.15 -3.65
CA GLN A 246 -4.30 -14.37 -3.40
C GLN A 246 -3.45 -15.65 -3.49
N GLY A 247 -2.37 -15.64 -4.27
CA GLY A 247 -1.42 -16.76 -4.33
C GLY A 247 -0.76 -17.08 -2.98
N PHE A 248 -0.71 -16.13 -2.04
CA PHE A 248 -0.17 -16.37 -0.71
C PHE A 248 -1.01 -17.32 0.14
N SER A 249 -2.28 -17.59 -0.23
CA SER A 249 -3.11 -18.58 0.47
C SER A 249 -2.48 -19.96 0.56
N SER A 250 -1.58 -20.28 -0.38
CA SER A 250 -0.78 -21.51 -0.35
C SER A 250 0.21 -21.61 0.82
N ARG A 251 0.60 -20.47 1.41
CA ARG A 251 1.58 -20.38 2.52
C ARG A 251 0.96 -20.61 3.89
N ASP A 252 -0.37 -20.60 3.98
CA ASP A 252 -1.12 -20.86 5.21
C ASP A 252 -2.38 -21.70 4.94
N ALA A 253 -2.19 -22.88 4.34
CA ALA A 253 -3.30 -23.75 3.96
C ALA A 253 -4.22 -24.15 5.14
N ALA A 254 -3.70 -24.16 6.37
CA ALA A 254 -4.48 -24.48 7.57
C ALA A 254 -5.59 -23.45 7.81
N THR A 255 -5.26 -22.15 7.76
CA THR A 255 -6.26 -21.09 7.93
C THR A 255 -7.34 -21.15 6.87
N PHE A 256 -7.00 -21.38 5.59
CA PHE A 256 -8.00 -21.41 4.52
C PHE A 256 -8.92 -22.64 4.53
N THR A 257 -8.52 -23.74 5.17
CA THR A 257 -9.34 -24.97 5.28
C THR A 257 -10.14 -25.04 6.58
N LYS A 258 -9.83 -24.18 7.57
CA LYS A 258 -10.58 -24.01 8.81
C LYS A 258 -12.06 -23.80 8.51
N GLN A 259 -12.91 -24.54 9.22
CA GLN A 259 -14.36 -24.39 9.14
C GLN A 259 -14.83 -23.33 10.14
N ILE A 260 -15.69 -22.43 9.68
CA ILE A 260 -16.36 -21.42 10.49
C ILE A 260 -17.86 -21.60 10.40
N ASN A 261 -18.57 -21.24 11.47
CA ASN A 261 -20.02 -21.26 11.48
C ASN A 261 -20.55 -19.92 10.97
N GLN A 262 -21.11 -19.93 9.77
CA GLN A 262 -21.79 -18.78 9.20
C GLN A 262 -23.29 -19.05 9.19
N ARG A 263 -23.99 -18.46 10.17
CA ARG A 263 -25.47 -18.55 10.32
C ARG A 263 -25.99 -20.00 10.35
N GLY A 264 -25.31 -20.89 11.07
CA GLY A 264 -25.69 -22.29 11.24
C GLY A 264 -25.11 -23.23 10.17
N THR A 265 -24.36 -22.71 9.19
CA THR A 265 -23.71 -23.52 8.15
C THR A 265 -22.19 -23.52 8.37
N LEU A 266 -21.58 -24.70 8.35
CA LEU A 266 -20.12 -24.82 8.32
C LEU A 266 -19.63 -24.57 6.90
N ILE A 267 -18.75 -23.59 6.76
CA ILE A 267 -18.12 -23.19 5.51
C ILE A 267 -16.63 -23.00 5.76
N SER A 268 -15.79 -23.23 4.76
CA SER A 268 -14.35 -22.96 4.90
C SER A 268 -14.09 -21.45 4.92
N VAL A 269 -13.03 -21.02 5.61
CA VAL A 269 -12.53 -19.63 5.55
C VAL A 269 -12.32 -19.18 4.10
N ARG A 270 -11.84 -20.08 3.24
CA ARG A 270 -11.68 -19.81 1.81
C ARG A 270 -13.00 -19.41 1.16
N ASP A 271 -14.01 -20.25 1.28
CA ASP A 271 -15.29 -20.02 0.59
C ASP A 271 -16.07 -18.85 1.20
N ALA A 272 -15.82 -18.51 2.47
CA ALA A 272 -16.46 -17.39 3.14
C ALA A 272 -15.85 -16.03 2.81
N PHE A 273 -14.53 -15.95 2.64
CA PHE A 273 -13.81 -14.66 2.67
C PHE A 273 -12.81 -14.43 1.53
N VAL A 274 -12.42 -15.46 0.77
CA VAL A 274 -11.53 -15.25 -0.38
C VAL A 274 -12.35 -14.75 -1.56
N PRO A 275 -12.01 -13.60 -2.15
CA PRO A 275 -12.71 -13.09 -3.33
C PRO A 275 -12.63 -14.10 -4.47
N THR A 276 -13.79 -14.43 -5.03
CA THR A 276 -13.93 -15.28 -6.20
C THR A 276 -13.43 -14.57 -7.47
N ALA A 277 -13.31 -15.29 -8.58
CA ALA A 277 -13.00 -14.68 -9.86
C ALA A 277 -14.04 -13.61 -10.26
N GLY A 278 -15.32 -13.84 -9.94
CA GLY A 278 -16.39 -12.86 -10.17
C GLY A 278 -16.20 -11.58 -9.35
N ASP A 279 -15.89 -11.70 -8.06
CA ASP A 279 -15.62 -10.52 -7.21
C ASP A 279 -14.43 -9.70 -7.72
N VAL A 280 -13.40 -10.39 -8.24
CA VAL A 280 -12.24 -9.73 -8.86
C VAL A 280 -12.62 -9.05 -10.17
N ASP A 281 -13.45 -9.69 -11.00
CA ASP A 281 -13.95 -9.10 -12.24
C ASP A 281 -14.81 -7.86 -11.97
N ASP A 282 -15.70 -7.91 -10.98
CA ASP A 282 -16.55 -6.79 -10.59
C ASP A 282 -15.70 -5.60 -10.11
N TYR A 283 -14.68 -5.85 -9.27
CA TYR A 283 -13.75 -4.81 -8.85
C TYR A 283 -12.99 -4.19 -10.03
N VAL A 284 -12.43 -5.01 -10.91
CA VAL A 284 -11.68 -4.55 -12.09
C VAL A 284 -12.60 -3.74 -13.02
N ASN A 285 -13.81 -4.22 -13.28
CA ASN A 285 -14.79 -3.55 -14.12
C ASN A 285 -15.19 -2.19 -13.55
N PHE A 286 -15.40 -2.10 -12.23
CA PHE A 286 -15.67 -0.83 -11.56
C PHE A 286 -14.54 0.18 -11.76
N VAL A 287 -13.28 -0.26 -11.56
CA VAL A 287 -12.10 0.62 -11.74
C VAL A 287 -11.96 1.06 -13.20
N LEU A 288 -12.17 0.15 -14.16
CA LEU A 288 -12.08 0.47 -15.59
C LEU A 288 -13.21 1.40 -16.06
N ALA A 289 -14.43 1.23 -15.55
CA ALA A 289 -15.54 2.14 -15.81
C ALA A 289 -15.23 3.54 -15.26
N SER A 290 -14.68 3.62 -14.05
CA SER A 290 -14.23 4.88 -13.45
C SER A 290 -13.13 5.53 -14.29
N TYR A 291 -12.19 4.73 -14.82
CA TYR A 291 -11.13 5.20 -15.69
C TYR A 291 -11.67 5.73 -17.02
N ASP A 292 -12.62 5.05 -17.64
CA ASP A 292 -13.21 5.43 -18.92
C ASP A 292 -14.00 6.74 -18.82
N ALA A 293 -14.67 6.97 -17.69
CA ALA A 293 -15.41 8.19 -17.40
C ALA A 293 -14.52 9.38 -17.00
N ALA A 294 -13.28 9.15 -16.60
CA ALA A 294 -12.38 10.18 -16.11
C ALA A 294 -11.71 11.00 -17.23
N ASP A 295 -11.38 12.25 -16.90
CA ASP A 295 -10.49 13.08 -17.70
C ASP A 295 -9.02 12.60 -17.60
N GLN A 296 -8.08 13.31 -18.22
CA GLN A 296 -6.68 12.87 -18.24
C GLN A 296 -6.05 12.85 -16.84
N ASP A 297 -6.35 13.83 -15.98
CA ASP A 297 -5.80 13.87 -14.61
C ASP A 297 -6.43 12.78 -13.73
N GLY A 298 -7.74 12.58 -13.84
CA GLY A 298 -8.47 11.51 -13.17
C GLY A 298 -8.01 10.12 -13.60
N LYS A 299 -7.72 9.91 -14.89
CA LYS A 299 -7.11 8.67 -15.39
C LYS A 299 -5.76 8.40 -14.74
N LEU A 300 -4.89 9.40 -14.66
CA LEU A 300 -3.61 9.26 -13.97
C LEU A 300 -3.80 8.98 -12.47
N ASN A 301 -4.75 9.68 -11.82
CA ASN A 301 -5.07 9.45 -10.41
C ASN A 301 -5.52 8.01 -10.15
N ILE A 302 -6.40 7.45 -10.99
CA ILE A 302 -6.88 6.08 -10.86
C ILE A 302 -5.74 5.07 -11.03
N VAL A 303 -4.92 5.23 -12.07
CA VAL A 303 -3.75 4.34 -12.29
C VAL A 303 -2.79 4.39 -11.11
N MET A 304 -2.47 5.59 -10.60
CA MET A 304 -1.55 5.75 -9.48
C MET A 304 -2.15 5.33 -8.14
N LYS A 305 -3.46 5.41 -7.94
CA LYS A 305 -4.16 4.81 -6.78
C LYS A 305 -4.00 3.30 -6.77
N GLU A 306 -4.28 2.64 -7.89
CA GLU A 306 -4.12 1.18 -7.99
C GLU A 306 -2.66 0.75 -7.88
N TYR A 307 -1.74 1.55 -8.41
CA TYR A 307 -0.32 1.31 -8.23
C TYR A 307 0.10 1.46 -6.77
N TYR A 308 -0.38 2.50 -6.08
CA TYR A 308 -0.11 2.72 -4.66
C TYR A 308 -0.61 1.56 -3.78
N ILE A 309 -1.77 0.97 -4.13
CA ILE A 309 -2.27 -0.25 -3.47
C ILE A 309 -1.36 -1.45 -3.79
N ALA A 310 -0.93 -1.61 -5.03
CA ALA A 310 -0.03 -2.71 -5.41
C ALA A 310 1.35 -2.60 -4.72
N LEU A 311 1.83 -1.39 -4.45
CA LEU A 311 3.12 -1.09 -3.82
C LEU A 311 3.19 -1.40 -2.31
N TRP A 312 2.19 -2.07 -1.73
CA TRP A 312 2.26 -2.53 -0.33
C TRP A 312 3.51 -3.38 -0.09
N GLY A 313 4.36 -2.92 0.85
CA GLY A 313 5.70 -3.47 1.11
C GLY A 313 6.87 -2.74 0.40
N ASN A 314 6.60 -1.76 -0.47
CA ASN A 314 7.61 -0.96 -1.17
C ASN A 314 7.32 0.56 -1.08
N GLY A 315 7.60 1.12 0.10
CA GLY A 315 7.41 2.55 0.38
C GLY A 315 8.37 3.49 -0.38
N ILE A 316 9.52 2.97 -0.86
CA ILE A 316 10.49 3.77 -1.60
C ILE A 316 9.94 4.11 -2.99
N GLU A 317 9.34 3.13 -3.67
CA GLU A 317 8.73 3.37 -4.97
C GLU A 317 7.50 4.26 -4.85
N SER A 318 6.65 4.06 -3.84
CA SER A 318 5.45 4.90 -3.66
C SER A 318 5.79 6.36 -3.39
N TYR A 319 6.81 6.63 -2.58
CA TYR A 319 7.28 8.00 -2.32
C TYR A 319 7.90 8.66 -3.55
N ASN A 320 8.61 7.91 -4.40
CA ASN A 320 9.11 8.43 -5.68
C ASN A 320 7.98 8.67 -6.69
N MET A 321 7.02 7.75 -6.76
CA MET A 321 5.82 7.87 -7.59
C MET A 321 5.00 9.11 -7.20
N TYR A 322 4.75 9.32 -5.91
CA TYR A 322 4.01 10.49 -5.42
C TYR A 322 4.72 11.79 -5.79
N ARG A 323 6.04 11.92 -5.56
CA ARG A 323 6.80 13.12 -5.97
C ARG A 323 6.83 13.36 -7.48
N ARG A 324 6.76 12.29 -8.29
CA ARG A 324 6.75 12.38 -9.75
C ARG A 324 5.37 12.68 -10.35
N THR A 325 4.29 12.43 -9.63
CA THR A 325 2.92 12.48 -10.18
C THR A 325 1.94 13.35 -9.41
N GLY A 326 2.18 13.59 -8.12
CA GLY A 326 1.25 14.23 -7.21
C GLY A 326 0.00 13.37 -6.93
N LYS A 327 0.06 12.06 -7.21
CA LYS A 327 -1.07 11.13 -7.12
C LYS A 327 -0.78 9.98 -6.16
N PRO A 328 -1.78 9.45 -5.42
CA PRO A 328 -3.17 9.89 -5.37
C PRO A 328 -3.36 11.33 -4.87
N ASN A 329 -4.29 12.07 -5.47
CA ASN A 329 -4.54 13.47 -5.11
C ASN A 329 -5.49 13.64 -3.90
N ASN A 330 -5.94 12.54 -3.30
CA ASN A 330 -6.77 12.54 -2.11
C ASN A 330 -6.10 11.84 -0.92
N MET A 331 -4.76 11.84 -0.86
CA MET A 331 -4.05 11.35 0.33
C MET A 331 -4.50 12.14 1.57
N ALA A 332 -4.70 11.45 2.70
CA ALA A 332 -5.05 12.13 3.94
C ALA A 332 -3.94 13.13 4.31
N PRO A 333 -4.30 14.41 4.56
CA PRO A 333 -3.33 15.43 4.91
C PRO A 333 -2.86 15.23 6.35
N ALA A 334 -1.90 16.05 6.79
CA ALA A 334 -1.51 16.05 8.19
C ALA A 334 -2.69 16.39 9.12
N LEU A 335 -2.70 15.77 10.30
CA LEU A 335 -3.66 16.10 11.36
C LEU A 335 -3.57 17.56 11.81
N GLU A 336 -2.36 18.13 11.80
CA GLU A 336 -2.12 19.52 12.20
C GLU A 336 -2.28 20.47 11.01
N SER A 337 -2.80 21.67 11.28
CA SER A 337 -3.00 22.69 10.24
C SER A 337 -1.70 23.25 9.65
N ALA A 338 -0.58 23.11 10.36
CA ALA A 338 0.74 23.60 9.97
C ALA A 338 1.81 22.51 10.19
N PRO A 339 1.85 21.45 9.37
CA PRO A 339 2.74 20.30 9.57
C PRO A 339 4.21 20.57 9.19
N GLY A 340 4.52 21.78 8.73
CA GLY A 340 5.80 22.10 8.13
C GLY A 340 5.84 21.75 6.63
N PRO A 341 7.01 21.88 5.99
CA PRO A 341 7.14 21.66 4.57
C PRO A 341 7.15 20.16 4.23
N PHE A 342 6.68 19.84 3.01
CA PHE A 342 6.87 18.51 2.45
C PHE A 342 8.37 18.18 2.38
N MET A 343 8.75 17.02 2.91
CA MET A 343 10.12 16.52 2.79
C MET A 343 10.33 16.06 1.35
N SER A 344 11.11 16.81 0.57
CA SER A 344 11.52 16.45 -0.80
C SER A 344 12.75 15.55 -0.82
N SER A 345 13.55 15.52 0.24
CA SER A 345 14.63 14.55 0.43
C SER A 345 15.03 14.42 1.90
N TYR A 346 15.76 13.35 2.25
CA TYR A 346 16.28 13.16 3.62
C TYR A 346 17.64 13.81 3.81
N PHE A 347 17.93 14.27 5.04
CA PHE A 347 19.25 14.77 5.42
C PHE A 347 20.37 13.77 5.11
N TYR A 348 21.55 14.29 4.83
CA TYR A 348 22.73 13.44 4.85
C TYR A 348 23.02 12.94 6.27
N PRO A 349 23.53 11.70 6.44
CA PRO A 349 23.96 11.22 7.74
C PRO A 349 24.94 12.19 8.40
N ALA A 350 24.78 12.43 9.70
CA ALA A 350 25.62 13.39 10.43
C ALA A 350 27.12 13.06 10.33
N ASP A 351 27.48 11.77 10.36
CA ASP A 351 28.87 11.32 10.18
C ASP A 351 29.46 11.72 8.83
N TYR A 352 28.67 11.73 7.75
CA TYR A 352 29.15 12.16 6.43
C TYR A 352 29.50 13.64 6.44
N VAL A 353 28.62 14.49 6.98
CA VAL A 353 28.83 15.94 7.01
C VAL A 353 29.97 16.31 7.95
N ASN A 354 30.05 15.66 9.12
CA ASN A 354 31.05 16.00 10.14
C ASN A 354 32.46 15.51 9.77
N ARG A 355 32.59 14.42 8.99
CA ARG A 355 33.90 13.81 8.68
C ARG A 355 34.41 14.15 7.28
N ASN A 356 33.61 14.76 6.42
CA ASN A 356 34.00 15.18 5.08
C ASN A 356 33.98 16.70 4.98
N GLN A 357 35.16 17.34 5.00
CA GLN A 357 35.29 18.80 4.90
C GLN A 357 34.68 19.42 3.63
N ASN A 358 34.45 18.60 2.59
CA ASN A 358 33.84 19.04 1.34
C ASN A 358 32.31 18.82 1.31
N ALA A 359 31.74 18.21 2.36
CA ALA A 359 30.30 17.99 2.44
C ALA A 359 29.60 19.21 3.04
N THR A 360 28.45 19.56 2.46
CA THR A 360 27.53 20.56 3.01
C THR A 360 26.20 19.88 3.27
N GLN A 361 25.63 20.12 4.46
CA GLN A 361 24.29 19.63 4.76
C GLN A 361 23.26 20.32 3.86
N LYS A 362 22.22 19.58 3.49
CA LYS A 362 21.12 20.07 2.66
C LYS A 362 19.84 20.25 3.48
N LEU A 363 18.87 20.99 2.94
CA LEU A 363 17.54 21.10 3.53
C LEU A 363 16.68 19.90 3.14
N ILE A 364 15.72 19.51 3.98
CA ILE A 364 14.74 18.47 3.66
C ILE A 364 13.84 18.86 2.47
N THR A 365 13.74 20.14 2.18
CA THR A 365 12.99 20.70 1.04
C THR A 365 13.78 20.67 -0.26
N ASP A 366 15.09 20.41 -0.21
CA ASP A 366 15.92 20.35 -1.41
C ASP A 366 15.48 19.18 -2.27
N ARG A 367 15.13 19.51 -3.52
CA ARG A 367 14.66 18.54 -4.51
C ARG A 367 15.82 17.68 -4.99
N VAL A 368 15.49 16.43 -5.31
CA VAL A 368 16.42 15.51 -5.96
C VAL A 368 16.55 15.85 -7.44
N PHE A 369 17.64 15.44 -8.09
CA PHE A 369 18.01 15.88 -9.44
C PHE A 369 16.95 15.66 -10.54
N TRP A 370 16.04 14.69 -10.35
CA TRP A 370 14.98 14.36 -11.30
C TRP A 370 13.65 15.07 -11.02
N ASP A 371 13.54 15.77 -9.89
CA ASP A 371 12.36 16.55 -9.50
C ASP A 371 12.60 18.02 -9.83
N ASN A 372 11.96 18.51 -10.90
CA ASN A 372 12.05 19.90 -11.34
C ASN A 372 11.02 20.83 -10.65
N GLY A 373 10.16 20.29 -9.78
CA GLY A 373 9.11 21.05 -9.11
C GLY A 373 7.88 21.39 -9.92
N SER A 374 7.67 20.78 -11.09
CA SER A 374 6.45 20.97 -11.88
C SER A 374 5.23 20.25 -11.29
N VAL A 375 5.47 19.34 -10.34
CA VAL A 375 4.44 18.54 -9.68
C VAL A 375 4.10 19.14 -8.33
N THR A 376 2.82 19.41 -8.12
CA THR A 376 2.30 19.77 -6.79
C THR A 376 2.12 18.50 -5.97
N VAL A 377 2.77 18.46 -4.82
CA VAL A 377 2.52 17.48 -3.75
C VAL A 377 1.87 18.22 -2.59
N TYR A 378 0.85 17.60 -2.00
CA TYR A 378 0.12 18.11 -0.84
C TYR A 378 0.73 17.61 0.46
#